data_AF-A0A9P8LFH4-F1
#
_entry.id   AF-A0A9P8LFH4-F1
#
_cell.length_a   1.000
_cell.length_b   1.000
_cell.length_c   1.000
_cell.angle_alpha   90.00
_cell.angle_beta   90.00
_cell.angle_gamma   90.00
#
_symmetry.space_group_name_H-M   'P 1'
#
loop_
_entity.id
_entity.type
_entity.pdbx_description
1 polymer ?
#
loop_
_entity_poly.entity_id
_entity_poly.type
_entity_poly.pdbx_seq_one_letter_code
_entity_poly.pdbx_strand_id
1 'polypeptide(L)'
;MALPLLITSIIPDLLSFPPLLRVLALLFGIFLIIFSILDFNVLLHPSDQGGPRSLLKWTNDANADIARWRRILMMLSGVAAFSGAVCVVLVARGKYSNYVWGIINCVTYGVFAMAYGYAGAAQLNIVFFLPMQFVGIYMWRQNLDQQLVARSRSLGFLAWCFVLVVTLLIAVAFYYEIPQFAKALTGTYYFAALPTPWRLDAATNALNISAQILMLYRFWEQWLFWISVDVLQIVMYTGGVGVPLDINVLLMFILFLCNAFYGCYSWYQRARSKEVETTDTVRGDPENLAATAERGLVIGKFWPPHKGHTFLLDYASQRCKTLYIIVCERHDRVERPSGLQRRDWLAARYPTAEVLLKEDEYDQEDSRLWADLCRKWLGFVPDVVFTSEAYGDPFCTYLGSRHILVDLERKAVPISATRVREDPFATWEYQTSLARSVNALRVVIVGAESTGKTTLAQRLAKHYNTCWVPEVGRDVTEAKLASGSYKWTSQDFVDIATKQAAREDELAGQCNGLLICDTDAFATGIWYERYMNYERSETVEAISASAPASLYFIPDMAAMPFVQDGTRDGEHLRKWMFERFLERLRETERPFIILVGDYEGIFRQAVDEVDRLLEARGAKLLPDDNFLPKN
;
A
#
# COMPACT_ATOMS: atom_id res chain seq x y z
N MET A 1 -11.53 8.36 17.33
CA MET A 1 -10.84 7.63 16.24
C MET A 1 -9.80 8.44 15.43
N ALA A 2 -9.70 9.78 15.53
CA ALA A 2 -8.64 10.55 14.84
C ALA A 2 -7.27 10.52 15.55
N LEU A 3 -7.29 10.49 16.88
CA LEU A 3 -6.09 10.48 17.73
C LEU A 3 -5.21 9.22 17.58
N PRO A 4 -5.76 7.99 17.43
CA PRO A 4 -4.95 6.79 17.22
C PRO A 4 -4.09 6.87 15.95
N LEU A 5 -4.67 7.29 14.81
CA LEU A 5 -3.94 7.43 13.55
C LEU A 5 -2.83 8.47 13.64
N LEU A 6 -3.10 9.59 14.31
CA LEU A 6 -2.11 10.65 14.48
C LEU A 6 -0.93 10.16 15.33
N ILE A 7 -1.19 9.47 16.44
CA ILE A 7 -0.15 8.95 17.33
C ILE A 7 0.67 7.86 16.64
N THR A 8 0.02 6.92 15.93
CA THR A 8 0.72 5.83 15.24
C THR A 8 1.55 6.33 14.05
N SER A 9 1.25 7.51 13.50
CA SER A 9 2.01 8.11 12.39
C SER A 9 3.34 8.76 12.79
N ILE A 10 3.56 9.08 14.07
CA ILE A 10 4.74 9.85 14.54
C ILE A 10 6.05 9.12 14.24
N ILE A 11 6.17 7.86 14.67
CA ILE A 11 7.41 7.08 14.49
C ILE A 11 7.68 6.81 13.00
N PRO A 12 6.71 6.30 12.20
CA PRO A 12 6.92 6.11 10.77
C PRO A 12 7.33 7.38 10.02
N ASP A 13 6.72 8.53 10.34
CA ASP A 13 7.05 9.79 9.67
C ASP A 13 8.49 10.23 9.97
N LEU A 14 8.95 10.09 11.22
CA LEU A 14 10.35 10.37 11.58
C LEU A 14 11.32 9.35 10.96
N LEU A 15 10.90 8.09 10.81
CA LEU A 15 11.72 7.07 10.14
C LEU A 15 11.64 7.16 8.62
N SER A 16 10.78 8.01 8.04
CA SER A 16 10.71 8.18 6.58
C SER A 16 11.86 9.01 6.01
N PHE A 17 12.61 9.73 6.86
CA PHE A 17 13.75 10.52 6.40
C PHE A 17 14.92 9.61 5.95
N PRO A 18 15.72 10.03 4.96
CA PRO A 18 17.00 9.37 4.66
C PRO A 18 17.92 9.37 5.90
N PRO A 19 18.78 8.35 6.09
CA PRO A 19 19.63 8.23 7.28
C PRO A 19 20.46 9.47 7.58
N LEU A 20 21.06 10.08 6.55
CA LEU A 20 21.83 11.32 6.68
C LEU A 20 20.96 12.49 7.17
N LEU A 21 19.75 12.62 6.63
CA LEU A 21 18.84 13.70 7.01
C LEU A 21 18.32 13.55 8.44
N ARG A 22 18.16 12.31 8.94
CA ARG A 22 17.83 12.05 10.36
C ARG A 22 18.92 12.56 11.29
N VAL A 23 20.18 12.26 10.96
CA VAL A 23 21.33 12.73 11.75
C VAL A 23 21.43 14.24 11.69
N LEU A 24 21.28 14.84 10.50
CA LEU A 24 21.30 16.30 10.35
C LEU A 24 20.15 16.99 11.09
N ALA A 25 18.93 16.44 11.05
CA ALA A 25 17.79 17.00 11.78
C ALA A 25 17.96 16.89 13.30
N LEU A 26 18.56 15.79 13.80
CA LEU A 26 18.86 15.61 15.20
C LEU A 26 19.97 16.55 15.68
N LEU A 27 21.06 16.67 14.91
CA LEU A 27 22.12 17.65 15.16
C LEU A 27 21.60 19.08 15.10
N PHE A 28 20.70 19.38 14.17
CA PHE A 28 20.03 20.68 14.06
C PHE A 28 19.16 20.98 15.28
N GLY A 29 18.39 19.99 15.75
CA GLY A 29 17.62 20.11 16.97
C GLY A 29 18.48 20.40 18.20
N ILE A 30 19.58 19.66 18.36
CA ILE A 30 20.58 19.87 19.42
C ILE A 30 21.19 21.27 19.30
N PHE A 31 21.56 21.68 18.09
CA PHE A 31 22.10 23.00 17.80
C PHE A 31 21.11 24.12 18.22
N LEU A 32 19.83 24.01 17.86
CA LEU A 32 18.82 25.00 18.25
C LEU A 32 18.60 25.07 19.76
N ILE A 33 18.63 23.93 20.46
CA ILE A 33 18.53 23.89 21.93
C ILE A 33 19.74 24.59 22.55
N ILE A 34 20.96 24.32 22.07
CA ILE A 34 22.18 24.96 22.55
C ILE A 34 22.13 26.48 22.32
N PHE A 35 21.70 26.93 21.14
CA PHE A 35 21.59 28.35 20.80
C PHE A 35 20.44 29.07 21.51
N SER A 36 19.46 28.34 22.03
CA SER A 36 18.42 28.93 22.90
C SER A 36 18.96 29.29 24.29
N ILE A 37 20.05 28.64 24.71
CA ILE A 37 20.67 28.77 26.04
C ILE A 37 21.87 29.73 25.97
N LEU A 38 22.60 29.74 24.85
CA LEU A 38 23.81 30.55 24.67
C LEU A 38 23.55 31.87 23.93
N ASP A 39 24.22 32.95 24.35
CA ASP A 39 24.16 34.26 23.69
C ASP A 39 25.46 34.59 22.96
N PHE A 40 25.43 34.40 21.64
CA PHE A 40 26.57 34.68 20.78
C PHE A 40 26.74 36.15 20.42
N ASN A 41 25.79 37.03 20.74
CA ASN A 41 25.96 38.48 20.54
C ASN A 41 27.10 39.05 21.42
N VAL A 42 27.44 38.35 22.52
CA VAL A 42 28.62 38.62 23.37
C VAL A 42 29.93 38.55 22.59
N LEU A 43 29.98 37.81 21.46
CA LEU A 43 31.17 37.72 20.61
C LEU A 43 31.34 38.94 19.69
N LEU A 44 30.29 39.73 19.45
CA LEU A 44 30.29 40.84 18.50
C LEU A 44 30.45 42.22 19.16
N HIS A 45 30.03 42.39 20.40
CA HIS A 45 30.10 43.69 21.09
C HIS A 45 31.29 43.73 22.08
N PRO A 46 32.25 44.66 21.91
CA PRO A 46 33.19 45.01 22.97
C PRO A 46 32.40 45.41 24.22
N SER A 47 32.84 44.96 25.39
CA SER A 47 32.14 45.15 26.66
C SER A 47 32.03 46.62 27.04
N ASP A 48 30.91 47.26 26.69
CA ASP A 48 30.65 48.65 27.07
C ASP A 48 30.07 48.79 28.49
N GLN A 49 29.80 47.69 29.21
CA GLN A 49 29.18 47.75 30.54
C GLN A 49 29.73 46.73 31.55
N GLY A 50 31.04 46.72 31.81
CA GLY A 50 31.69 46.37 33.11
C GLY A 50 31.28 45.12 33.93
N GLY A 51 30.39 44.25 33.47
CA GLY A 51 29.87 43.08 34.17
C GLY A 51 30.53 41.76 33.72
N PRO A 52 30.44 40.69 34.51
CA PRO A 52 31.01 39.40 34.17
C PRO A 52 30.40 38.86 32.87
N ARG A 53 31.26 38.55 31.89
CA ARG A 53 30.85 37.95 30.60
C ARG A 53 30.28 36.56 30.87
N SER A 54 29.00 36.37 30.60
CA SER A 54 28.41 35.04 30.57
C SER A 54 28.10 34.66 29.13
N LEU A 55 28.29 33.39 28.77
CA LEU A 55 27.75 32.87 27.51
C LEU A 55 26.29 32.47 27.66
N LEU A 56 25.75 32.44 28.89
CA LEU A 56 24.37 32.07 29.13
C LEU A 56 23.47 33.28 28.86
N LYS A 57 22.46 33.11 28.01
CA LYS A 57 21.65 34.23 27.50
C LYS A 57 20.87 34.97 28.59
N TRP A 58 20.50 34.29 29.67
CA TRP A 58 19.71 34.87 30.76
C TRP A 58 20.51 35.62 31.82
N THR A 59 21.84 35.53 31.80
CA THR A 59 22.74 36.24 32.73
C THR A 59 23.25 37.55 32.14
N ASN A 60 23.07 37.77 30.83
CA ASN A 60 23.49 38.99 30.12
C ASN A 60 22.38 40.02 29.94
N ASP A 61 21.18 39.75 30.45
CA ASP A 61 20.03 40.64 30.28
C ASP A 61 20.19 41.88 31.18
N ALA A 62 20.21 43.07 30.58
CA ALA A 62 20.51 44.34 31.27
C ALA A 62 19.45 44.75 32.31
N ASN A 63 18.28 44.09 32.33
CA ASN A 63 17.17 44.34 33.25
C ASN A 63 17.01 43.19 34.26
N ALA A 64 17.97 43.05 35.19
CA ALA A 64 18.09 41.94 36.14
C ALA A 64 17.00 41.85 37.24
N ASP A 65 15.75 42.25 36.96
CA ASP A 65 14.58 42.15 37.87
C ASP A 65 13.43 41.30 37.28
N ILE A 66 13.74 40.37 36.38
CA ILE A 66 12.74 39.45 35.81
C ILE A 66 12.25 38.45 36.88
N ALA A 67 10.93 38.44 37.13
CA ALA A 67 10.29 37.53 38.08
C ALA A 67 10.64 36.05 37.81
N ARG A 68 10.82 35.24 38.87
CA ARG A 68 11.25 33.83 38.76
C ARG A 68 10.38 32.98 37.82
N TRP A 69 9.07 33.22 37.79
CA TRP A 69 8.16 32.48 36.91
C TRP A 69 8.41 32.77 35.42
N ARG A 70 8.77 34.01 35.04
CA ARG A 70 9.12 34.36 33.64
C ARG A 70 10.39 33.63 33.20
N ARG A 71 11.39 33.55 34.08
CA ARG A 71 12.62 32.79 33.80
C ARG A 71 12.36 31.31 33.53
N ILE A 72 11.46 30.69 34.28
CA ILE A 72 11.07 29.28 34.06
C ILE A 72 10.43 29.10 32.68
N LEU A 73 9.54 30.01 32.28
CA LEU A 73 8.92 29.95 30.95
C LEU A 73 9.90 30.21 29.81
N MET A 74 10.91 31.05 30.05
CA MET A 74 11.97 31.32 29.07
C MET A 74 12.84 30.07 28.77
N MET A 75 12.94 29.12 29.70
CA MET A 75 13.64 27.84 29.50
C MET A 75 12.94 26.92 28.49
N LEU A 76 11.68 27.20 28.13
CA LEU A 76 10.95 26.44 27.11
C LEU A 76 11.40 26.76 25.67
N SER A 77 12.24 27.78 25.49
CA SER A 77 12.74 28.22 24.17
C SER A 77 13.42 27.11 23.38
N GLY A 78 14.19 26.23 24.01
CA GLY A 78 14.81 25.08 23.33
C GLY A 78 13.79 24.05 22.84
N VAL A 79 12.76 23.77 23.65
CA VAL A 79 11.67 22.85 23.27
C VAL A 79 10.82 23.45 22.15
N ALA A 80 10.55 24.75 22.21
CA ALA A 80 9.87 25.50 21.15
C ALA A 80 10.66 25.41 19.84
N ALA A 81 11.96 25.76 19.87
CA ALA A 81 12.79 25.72 18.67
C ALA A 81 12.86 24.32 18.04
N PHE A 82 13.04 23.28 18.86
CA PHE A 82 13.07 21.90 18.38
C PHE A 82 11.74 21.45 17.77
N SER A 83 10.63 21.63 18.50
CA SER A 83 9.31 21.21 18.03
C SER A 83 8.84 22.01 16.81
N GLY A 84 9.15 23.30 16.74
CA GLY A 84 8.92 24.15 15.56
C GLY A 84 9.70 23.68 14.34
N ALA A 85 11.00 23.38 14.50
CA ALA A 85 11.84 22.85 13.43
C ALA A 85 11.31 21.53 12.86
N VAL A 86 10.97 20.57 13.73
CA VAL A 86 10.40 19.28 13.31
C VAL A 86 9.05 19.49 12.61
N CYS A 87 8.21 20.39 13.14
CA CYS A 87 6.93 20.73 12.53
C CYS A 87 7.11 21.22 11.09
N VAL A 88 7.90 22.26 10.84
CA VAL A 88 8.02 22.87 9.51
C VAL A 88 8.64 21.93 8.47
N VAL A 89 9.55 21.05 8.89
CA VAL A 89 10.13 20.00 8.01
C VAL A 89 9.07 18.96 7.63
N LEU A 90 8.24 18.53 8.58
CA LEU A 90 7.14 17.62 8.31
C LEU A 90 6.07 18.26 7.43
N VAL A 91 5.77 19.55 7.61
CA VAL A 91 4.90 20.33 6.70
C VAL A 91 5.50 20.38 5.30
N ALA A 92 6.80 20.64 5.15
CA ALA A 92 7.48 20.65 3.85
C ALA A 92 7.33 19.30 3.12
N ARG A 93 7.34 18.18 3.85
CA ARG A 93 7.06 16.84 3.29
C ARG A 93 5.57 16.47 3.23
N GLY A 94 4.68 17.30 3.76
CA GLY A 94 3.24 17.05 3.84
C GLY A 94 2.84 15.90 4.76
N LYS A 95 3.65 15.61 5.78
CA LYS A 95 3.43 14.50 6.72
C LYS A 95 2.40 14.87 7.78
N TYR A 96 1.48 13.96 8.08
CA TYR A 96 0.34 14.22 8.96
C TYR A 96 0.73 14.46 10.43
N SER A 97 1.80 13.83 10.92
CA SER A 97 2.29 14.03 12.29
C SER A 97 2.78 15.45 12.61
N ASN A 98 2.93 16.33 11.61
CA ASN A 98 3.31 17.73 11.81
C ASN A 98 2.46 18.44 12.89
N TYR A 99 1.16 18.17 12.93
CA TYR A 99 0.24 18.82 13.86
C TYR A 99 0.51 18.50 15.33
N VAL A 100 1.10 17.33 15.65
CA VAL A 100 1.52 17.01 17.03
C VAL A 100 2.64 17.95 17.46
N TRP A 101 3.65 18.09 16.59
CA TRP A 101 4.79 18.97 16.82
C TRP A 101 4.36 20.44 16.81
N GLY A 102 3.41 20.80 15.96
CA GLY A 102 2.80 22.12 15.92
C GLY A 102 2.08 22.49 17.22
N ILE A 103 1.33 21.56 17.83
CA ILE A 103 0.68 21.79 19.15
C ILE A 103 1.73 22.06 20.23
N ILE A 104 2.76 21.21 20.31
CA ILE A 104 3.86 21.38 21.27
C ILE A 104 4.53 22.74 21.07
N ASN A 105 4.83 23.10 19.82
CA ASN A 105 5.46 24.36 19.48
C ASN A 105 4.57 25.57 19.83
N CYS A 106 3.30 25.59 19.41
CA CYS A 106 2.41 26.72 19.66
C CYS A 106 2.26 27.02 21.15
N VAL A 107 2.16 25.97 21.98
CA VAL A 107 2.07 26.13 23.44
C VAL A 107 3.41 26.63 24.01
N THR A 108 4.50 25.95 23.70
CA THR A 108 5.82 26.27 24.28
C THR A 108 6.34 27.63 23.82
N TYR A 109 6.26 27.93 22.51
CA TYR A 109 6.66 29.21 21.93
C TYR A 109 5.71 30.34 22.34
N GLY A 110 4.39 30.12 22.36
CA GLY A 110 3.42 31.14 22.75
C GLY A 110 3.62 31.61 24.19
N VAL A 111 3.86 30.66 25.11
CA VAL A 111 4.14 30.96 26.52
C VAL A 111 5.51 31.62 26.69
N PHE A 112 6.53 31.16 25.95
CA PHE A 112 7.84 31.81 25.88
C PHE A 112 7.73 33.27 25.40
N ALA A 113 7.05 33.51 24.28
CA ALA A 113 6.87 34.82 23.67
C ALA A 113 6.14 35.78 24.63
N MET A 114 5.13 35.29 25.35
CA MET A 114 4.42 36.06 26.37
C MET A 114 5.35 36.45 27.54
N ALA A 115 6.19 35.53 28.02
CA ALA A 115 7.13 35.79 29.10
C ALA A 115 8.22 36.80 28.71
N TYR A 116 8.63 36.80 27.44
CA TYR A 116 9.63 37.70 26.88
C TYR A 116 9.07 39.09 26.48
N GLY A 117 7.75 39.21 26.31
CA GLY A 117 7.08 40.45 25.92
C GLY A 117 6.76 40.58 24.42
N TYR A 118 6.93 39.51 23.63
CA TYR A 118 6.55 39.42 22.23
C TYR A 118 5.04 39.17 22.08
N ALA A 119 4.23 40.19 22.41
CA ALA A 119 2.78 40.06 22.52
C ALA A 119 2.09 39.59 21.21
N GLY A 120 2.48 40.13 20.05
CA GLY A 120 1.92 39.72 18.76
C GLY A 120 2.24 38.25 18.42
N ALA A 121 3.49 37.83 18.63
CA ALA A 121 3.88 36.44 18.42
C ALA A 121 3.16 35.47 19.38
N ALA A 122 2.94 35.87 20.63
CA ALA A 122 2.19 35.10 21.60
C ALA A 122 0.70 34.98 21.21
N GLN A 123 0.08 36.09 20.78
CA GLN A 123 -1.29 36.14 20.28
C GLN A 123 -1.47 35.17 19.11
N LEU A 124 -0.61 35.27 18.10
CA LEU A 124 -0.68 34.45 16.91
C LEU A 124 -0.56 32.96 17.23
N ASN A 125 0.36 32.57 18.12
CA ASN A 125 0.57 31.16 18.45
C ASN A 125 -0.55 30.56 19.30
N ILE A 126 -1.03 31.29 20.31
CA ILE A 126 -2.03 30.77 21.26
C ILE A 126 -3.44 30.91 20.72
N VAL A 127 -3.79 32.08 20.16
CA VAL A 127 -5.17 32.40 19.77
C VAL A 127 -5.50 31.87 18.38
N PHE A 128 -4.51 31.82 17.48
CA PHE A 128 -4.76 31.43 16.09
C PHE A 128 -4.14 30.08 15.73
N PHE A 129 -2.81 29.92 15.79
CA PHE A 129 -2.16 28.68 15.32
C PHE A 129 -2.56 27.45 16.14
N LEU A 130 -2.70 27.55 17.47
CA LEU A 130 -3.07 26.43 18.31
C LEU A 130 -4.46 25.85 17.96
N PRO A 131 -5.56 26.63 17.89
CA PRO A 131 -6.84 26.13 17.38
C PRO A 131 -6.73 25.56 15.96
N MET A 132 -5.96 26.21 15.09
CA MET A 132 -5.76 25.75 13.71
C MET A 132 -5.04 24.40 13.62
N GLN A 133 -4.25 23.99 14.62
CA GLN A 133 -3.68 22.64 14.65
C GLN A 133 -4.78 21.58 14.68
N PHE A 134 -5.83 21.78 15.50
CA PHE A 134 -6.94 20.85 15.61
C PHE A 134 -7.83 20.84 14.36
N VAL A 135 -8.07 22.02 13.78
CA VAL A 135 -8.77 22.14 12.49
C VAL A 135 -7.99 21.41 11.39
N GLY A 136 -6.67 21.55 11.38
CA GLY A 136 -5.79 20.90 10.43
C GLY A 136 -5.79 19.38 10.56
N ILE A 137 -5.75 18.85 11.79
CA ILE A 137 -5.92 17.41 12.07
C ILE A 137 -7.23 16.90 11.42
N TYR A 138 -8.33 17.62 11.60
CA TYR A 138 -9.61 17.24 11.01
C TYR A 138 -9.60 17.29 9.47
N MET A 139 -9.15 18.40 8.89
CA MET A 139 -9.21 18.65 7.45
C MET A 139 -8.25 17.76 6.66
N TRP A 140 -7.01 17.58 7.15
CA TRP A 140 -6.00 16.78 6.46
C TRP A 140 -6.31 15.30 6.52
N ARG A 141 -6.88 14.78 7.62
CA ARG A 141 -7.23 13.36 7.75
C ARG A 141 -8.06 12.82 6.59
N GLN A 142 -8.99 13.61 6.07
CA GLN A 142 -9.88 13.21 4.98
C GLN A 142 -9.23 13.28 3.60
N ASN A 143 -7.94 13.64 3.55
CA ASN A 143 -7.31 14.29 2.42
C ASN A 143 -5.83 13.91 2.26
N LEU A 144 -5.42 12.83 2.94
CA LEU A 144 -4.13 12.18 2.79
C LEU A 144 -4.17 11.16 1.63
N ASP A 145 -3.00 10.81 1.10
CA ASP A 145 -2.82 9.67 0.23
C ASP A 145 -2.56 8.37 1.01
N GLN A 146 -2.30 7.27 0.30
CA GLN A 146 -2.04 5.95 0.90
C GLN A 146 -0.76 5.91 1.73
N GLN A 147 0.15 6.88 1.58
CA GLN A 147 1.40 7.01 2.34
C GLN A 147 1.29 8.05 3.48
N LEU A 148 0.06 8.46 3.83
CA LEU A 148 -0.23 9.49 4.84
C LEU A 148 0.40 10.86 4.52
N VAL A 149 0.58 11.17 3.24
CA VAL A 149 1.06 12.47 2.76
C VAL A 149 -0.12 13.33 2.28
N ALA A 150 -0.09 14.62 2.57
CA ALA A 150 -1.14 15.56 2.16
C ALA A 150 -1.18 15.75 0.64
N ARG A 151 -2.37 15.60 0.06
CA ARG A 151 -2.61 15.84 -1.36
C ARG A 151 -2.59 17.35 -1.65
N SER A 152 -1.57 17.82 -2.36
CA SER A 152 -1.35 19.24 -2.72
C SER A 152 -2.36 19.75 -3.77
N ARG A 153 -2.65 21.05 -3.75
CA ARG A 153 -3.57 21.75 -4.66
C ARG A 153 -2.96 23.08 -5.14
N SER A 154 -3.48 23.63 -6.24
CA SER A 154 -3.14 24.98 -6.72
C SER A 154 -4.36 25.90 -6.68
N LEU A 155 -4.12 27.19 -6.45
CA LEU A 155 -5.11 28.26 -6.48
C LEU A 155 -5.32 28.76 -7.91
N GLY A 156 -6.58 28.96 -8.29
CA GLY A 156 -6.90 29.71 -9.51
C GLY A 156 -6.54 31.19 -9.36
N PHE A 157 -6.30 31.86 -10.49
CA PHE A 157 -5.86 33.26 -10.53
C PHE A 157 -6.76 34.22 -9.73
N LEU A 158 -8.08 34.09 -9.83
CA LEU A 158 -9.01 34.95 -9.08
C LEU A 158 -8.94 34.70 -7.56
N ALA A 159 -8.82 33.44 -7.15
CA ALA A 159 -8.63 33.10 -5.74
C ALA A 159 -7.29 33.61 -5.21
N TRP A 160 -6.24 33.58 -6.04
CA TRP A 160 -4.95 34.16 -5.72
C TRP A 160 -5.03 35.66 -5.46
N CYS A 161 -5.65 36.42 -6.37
CA CYS A 161 -5.87 37.86 -6.19
C CYS A 161 -6.70 38.16 -4.94
N PHE A 162 -7.76 37.38 -4.70
CA PHE A 162 -8.59 37.53 -3.51
C PHE A 162 -7.80 37.33 -2.21
N VAL A 163 -6.97 36.29 -2.14
CA VAL A 163 -6.12 36.04 -0.98
C VAL A 163 -5.18 37.21 -0.75
N LEU A 164 -4.52 37.75 -1.78
CA LEU A 164 -3.61 38.90 -1.64
C LEU A 164 -4.32 40.15 -1.10
N VAL A 165 -5.53 40.44 -1.59
CA VAL A 165 -6.34 41.56 -1.10
C VAL A 165 -6.72 41.36 0.37
N VAL A 166 -7.17 40.16 0.74
CA VAL A 166 -7.51 39.83 2.12
C VAL A 166 -6.30 39.93 3.04
N THR A 167 -5.14 39.41 2.61
CA THR A 167 -3.89 39.53 3.37
C THR A 167 -3.52 41.00 3.59
N LEU A 168 -3.66 41.85 2.59
CA LEU A 168 -3.40 43.29 2.72
C LEU A 168 -4.37 43.96 3.71
N LEU A 169 -5.66 43.63 3.65
CA LEU A 169 -6.66 44.15 4.59
C LEU A 169 -6.36 43.71 6.04
N ILE A 170 -5.95 42.45 6.24
CA ILE A 170 -5.54 41.94 7.56
C ILE A 170 -4.28 42.69 8.04
N ALA A 171 -3.30 42.95 7.16
CA ALA A 171 -2.11 43.72 7.52
C ALA A 171 -2.45 45.14 7.96
N VAL A 172 -3.38 45.81 7.27
CA VAL A 172 -3.88 47.13 7.67
C VAL A 172 -4.60 47.07 9.01
N ALA A 173 -5.42 46.05 9.26
CA ALA A 173 -6.09 45.88 10.55
C ALA A 173 -5.06 45.68 11.69
N PHE A 174 -4.07 44.81 11.49
CA PHE A 174 -3.02 44.54 12.46
C PHE A 174 -2.07 45.71 12.71
N TYR A 175 -1.89 46.60 11.73
CA TYR A 175 -1.16 47.84 11.94
C TYR A 175 -1.76 48.68 13.07
N TYR A 176 -3.09 48.65 13.25
CA TYR A 176 -3.79 49.35 14.33
C TYR A 176 -4.04 48.48 15.57
N GLU A 177 -4.34 47.19 15.39
CA GLU A 177 -4.76 46.30 16.48
C GLU A 177 -3.59 45.81 17.35
N ILE A 178 -2.48 45.33 16.76
CA ILE A 178 -1.35 44.75 17.50
C ILE A 178 -0.79 45.72 18.56
N PRO A 179 -0.56 47.01 18.27
CA PRO A 179 -0.08 47.95 19.28
C PRO A 179 -1.04 48.14 20.46
N GLN A 180 -2.36 48.08 20.22
CA GLN A 180 -3.38 48.21 21.28
C GLN A 180 -3.45 46.94 22.12
N PHE A 181 -3.42 45.78 21.46
CA PHE A 181 -3.39 44.47 22.12
C PHE A 181 -2.14 44.31 22.99
N ALA A 182 -0.96 44.68 22.47
CA ALA A 182 0.29 44.65 23.21
C ALA A 182 0.24 45.57 24.44
N LYS A 183 -0.22 46.82 24.28
CA LYS A 183 -0.39 47.75 25.41
C LYS A 183 -1.37 47.22 26.45
N ALA A 184 -2.46 46.56 26.05
CA ALA A 184 -3.43 46.00 26.97
C ALA A 184 -2.85 44.84 27.80
N LEU A 185 -1.95 44.03 27.23
CA LEU A 185 -1.37 42.86 27.89
C LEU A 185 -0.09 43.14 28.69
N THR A 186 0.82 43.91 28.12
CA THR A 186 2.17 44.11 28.66
C THR A 186 2.44 45.56 29.04
N GLY A 187 1.49 46.47 28.82
CA GLY A 187 1.61 47.90 29.10
C GLY A 187 2.42 48.68 28.06
N THR A 188 3.12 48.00 27.14
CA THR A 188 4.02 48.65 26.17
C THR A 188 3.97 47.92 24.82
N TYR A 189 4.26 48.65 23.74
CA TYR A 189 4.47 48.06 22.41
C TYR A 189 5.91 48.34 21.98
N TYR A 190 6.68 47.27 21.77
CA TYR A 190 8.13 47.33 21.59
C TYR A 190 8.55 48.15 20.37
N PHE A 191 7.76 48.14 19.28
CA PHE A 191 8.07 48.88 18.04
C PHE A 191 7.39 50.25 17.94
N ALA A 192 6.82 50.79 19.02
CA ALA A 192 6.04 52.04 18.98
C ALA A 192 6.80 53.24 18.40
N ALA A 193 8.12 53.31 18.61
CA ALA A 193 8.98 54.38 18.11
C ALA A 193 9.67 54.05 16.77
N LEU A 194 9.44 52.85 16.22
CA LEU A 194 10.18 52.32 15.08
C LEU A 194 9.22 52.08 13.89
N PRO A 195 9.10 53.03 12.94
CA PRO A 195 8.07 53.00 11.91
C PRO A 195 8.22 51.81 10.93
N THR A 196 9.45 51.41 10.62
CA THR A 196 9.69 50.26 9.72
C THR A 196 9.37 48.93 10.41
N PRO A 197 9.94 48.60 11.59
CA PRO A 197 9.57 47.42 12.36
C PRO A 197 8.08 47.29 12.68
N TRP A 198 7.39 48.39 12.99
CA TRP A 198 5.94 48.38 13.20
C TRP A 198 5.21 47.84 11.96
N ARG A 199 5.53 48.35 10.76
CA ARG A 199 4.90 47.91 9.50
C ARG A 199 5.23 46.44 9.20
N LEU A 200 6.47 46.02 9.45
CA LEU A 200 6.90 44.64 9.23
C LEU A 200 6.20 43.66 10.18
N ASP A 201 6.02 44.03 11.44
CA ASP A 201 5.29 43.23 12.45
C ASP A 201 3.84 42.99 12.01
N ALA A 202 3.13 44.03 11.56
CA ALA A 202 1.77 43.89 11.03
C ALA A 202 1.71 43.04 9.75
N ALA A 203 2.64 43.26 8.81
CA ALA A 203 2.69 42.53 7.54
C ALA A 203 2.99 41.02 7.73
N THR A 204 3.98 40.70 8.56
CA THR A 204 4.38 39.31 8.84
C THR A 204 3.26 38.53 9.55
N ASN A 205 2.54 39.14 10.50
CA ASN A 205 1.38 38.50 11.13
C ASN A 205 0.24 38.21 10.14
N ALA A 206 -0.04 39.12 9.21
CA ALA A 206 -1.04 38.89 8.17
C ALA A 206 -0.64 37.79 7.18
N LEU A 207 0.62 37.78 6.76
CA LEU A 207 1.19 36.73 5.91
C LEU A 207 1.11 35.36 6.59
N ASN A 208 1.45 35.29 7.88
CA ASN A 208 1.36 34.08 8.70
C ASN A 208 -0.06 33.48 8.75
N ILE A 209 -1.08 34.33 8.96
CA ILE A 209 -2.48 33.88 8.94
C ILE A 209 -2.84 33.31 7.57
N SER A 210 -2.46 34.01 6.51
CA SER A 210 -2.77 33.60 5.14
C SER A 210 -2.06 32.29 4.80
N ALA A 211 -0.78 32.17 5.15
CA ALA A 211 0.02 30.96 4.95
C ALA A 211 -0.59 29.75 5.67
N GLN A 212 -0.99 29.91 6.93
CA GLN A 212 -1.61 28.84 7.71
C GLN A 212 -2.97 28.42 7.12
N ILE A 213 -3.81 29.36 6.69
CA ILE A 213 -5.09 29.01 6.07
C ILE A 213 -4.84 28.22 4.77
N LEU A 214 -3.92 28.68 3.93
CA LEU A 214 -3.56 27.96 2.71
C LEU A 214 -2.99 26.57 3.00
N MET A 215 -2.19 26.44 4.06
CA MET A 215 -1.69 25.14 4.56
C MET A 215 -2.83 24.18 4.92
N LEU A 216 -3.84 24.66 5.66
CA LEU A 216 -5.00 23.83 6.04
C LEU A 216 -5.73 23.28 4.82
N TYR A 217 -5.89 24.11 3.78
CA TYR A 217 -6.51 23.73 2.51
C TYR A 217 -5.57 23.01 1.54
N ARG A 218 -4.29 22.85 1.90
CA ARG A 218 -3.23 22.14 1.16
C ARG A 218 -2.85 22.81 -0.16
N PHE A 219 -2.86 24.14 -0.23
CA PHE A 219 -2.38 24.86 -1.39
C PHE A 219 -0.85 24.97 -1.38
N TRP A 220 -0.17 24.71 -2.50
CA TRP A 220 1.29 24.82 -2.55
C TRP A 220 1.75 26.28 -2.46
N GLU A 221 0.92 27.22 -2.89
CA GLU A 221 1.24 28.64 -2.87
C GLU A 221 1.39 29.20 -1.45
N GLN A 222 0.97 28.46 -0.42
CA GLN A 222 1.25 28.77 0.99
C GLN A 222 2.74 29.08 1.22
N TRP A 223 3.64 28.40 0.47
CA TRP A 223 5.08 28.54 0.64
C TRP A 223 5.60 29.89 0.18
N LEU A 224 4.91 30.57 -0.74
CA LEU A 224 5.25 31.93 -1.14
C LEU A 224 5.04 32.91 0.02
N PHE A 225 4.01 32.68 0.85
CA PHE A 225 3.79 33.45 2.07
C PHE A 225 4.82 33.12 3.13
N TRP A 226 5.16 31.85 3.36
CA TRP A 226 6.21 31.47 4.31
C TRP A 226 7.58 32.06 3.94
N ILE A 227 7.98 31.97 2.67
CA ILE A 227 9.21 32.63 2.16
C ILE A 227 9.17 34.12 2.42
N SER A 228 8.04 34.78 2.18
CA SER A 228 7.88 36.22 2.41
C SER A 228 8.03 36.55 3.90
N VAL A 229 7.42 35.77 4.79
CA VAL A 229 7.58 35.92 6.25
C VAL A 229 9.06 35.80 6.62
N ASP A 230 9.73 34.74 6.19
CA ASP A 230 11.12 34.48 6.56
C ASP A 230 12.06 35.60 6.08
N VAL A 231 11.88 36.10 4.85
CA VAL A 231 12.66 37.22 4.30
C VAL A 231 12.43 38.51 5.09
N LEU A 232 11.18 38.85 5.40
CA LEU A 232 10.87 40.06 6.18
C LEU A 232 11.43 39.97 7.60
N GLN A 233 11.39 38.80 8.22
CA GLN A 233 11.97 38.57 9.54
C GLN A 233 13.49 38.65 9.51
N ILE A 234 14.15 38.12 8.47
CA ILE A 234 15.60 38.30 8.30
C ILE A 234 15.93 39.79 8.23
N VAL A 235 15.23 40.57 7.38
CA VAL A 235 15.44 42.02 7.27
C VAL A 235 15.26 42.72 8.61
N MET A 236 14.22 42.35 9.36
CA MET A 236 13.88 42.94 10.66
C MET A 236 15.01 42.80 11.69
N TYR A 237 15.71 41.66 11.72
CA TYR A 237 16.72 41.36 12.73
C TYR A 237 18.18 41.55 12.26
N THR A 238 18.40 42.17 11.09
CA THR A 238 19.75 42.48 10.55
C THR A 238 20.47 43.65 11.23
N GLY A 239 19.80 44.44 12.07
CA GLY A 239 20.33 45.72 12.56
C GLY A 239 20.03 46.92 11.65
N GLY A 240 19.58 46.69 10.41
CA GLY A 240 19.43 47.75 9.39
C GLY A 240 18.15 48.59 9.49
N VAL A 241 17.19 48.22 10.34
CA VAL A 241 15.86 48.86 10.43
C VAL A 241 15.50 49.37 11.83
N GLY A 242 16.51 49.57 12.69
CA GLY A 242 16.36 50.14 14.03
C GLY A 242 16.10 49.12 15.15
N VAL A 243 15.89 47.84 14.81
CA VAL A 243 15.98 46.72 15.78
C VAL A 243 17.44 46.27 15.85
N PRO A 244 18.02 46.05 17.05
CA PRO A 244 19.39 45.54 17.17
C PRO A 244 19.61 44.22 16.41
N LEU A 245 20.83 44.01 15.94
CA LEU A 245 21.23 42.75 15.30
C LEU A 245 21.04 41.58 16.28
N ASP A 246 20.29 40.55 15.87
CA ASP A 246 20.17 39.29 16.61
C ASP A 246 20.56 38.11 15.71
N ILE A 247 21.80 37.65 15.85
CA ILE A 247 22.35 36.55 15.05
C ILE A 247 21.53 35.26 15.24
N ASN A 248 21.03 35.00 16.45
CA ASN A 248 20.34 33.75 16.75
C ASN A 248 19.01 33.69 15.98
N VAL A 249 18.29 34.81 15.96
CA VAL A 249 17.02 34.93 15.22
C VAL A 249 17.27 34.88 13.71
N LEU A 250 18.33 35.53 13.22
CA LEU A 250 18.73 35.48 11.81
C LEU A 250 19.03 34.06 11.33
N LEU A 251 19.85 33.31 12.07
CA LEU A 251 20.19 31.93 11.72
C LEU A 251 18.94 31.03 11.66
N MET A 252 18.02 31.19 12.61
CA MET A 252 16.76 30.46 12.62
C MET A 252 15.92 30.74 11.36
N PHE A 253 15.72 32.01 11.00
CA PHE A 253 14.91 32.36 9.83
C PHE A 253 15.60 32.03 8.49
N ILE A 254 16.94 32.05 8.42
CA ILE A 254 17.66 31.54 7.25
C ILE A 254 17.39 30.05 7.03
N LEU A 255 17.34 29.27 8.12
CA LEU A 255 17.08 27.83 8.04
C LEU A 255 15.61 27.55 7.70
N PHE A 256 14.68 28.33 8.25
CA PHE A 256 13.28 28.28 7.85
C PHE A 256 13.10 28.65 6.38
N LEU A 257 13.81 29.67 5.89
CA LEU A 257 13.80 30.06 4.49
C LEU A 257 14.28 28.93 3.57
N CYS A 258 15.38 28.25 3.92
CA CYS A 258 15.86 27.07 3.21
C CYS A 258 14.80 25.96 3.17
N ASN A 259 14.15 25.67 4.30
CA ASN A 259 13.06 24.70 4.37
C ASN A 259 11.84 25.16 3.55
N ALA A 260 11.53 26.45 3.53
CA ALA A 260 10.40 27.01 2.81
C ALA A 260 10.59 26.93 1.29
N PHE A 261 11.82 27.12 0.78
CA PHE A 261 12.14 26.84 -0.62
C PHE A 261 11.97 25.36 -0.97
N TYR A 262 12.48 24.47 -0.11
CA TYR A 262 12.27 23.02 -0.29
C TYR A 262 10.79 22.64 -0.27
N GLY A 263 10.02 23.19 0.69
CA GLY A 263 8.58 23.00 0.80
C GLY A 263 7.86 23.49 -0.45
N CYS A 264 8.19 24.69 -0.94
CA CYS A 264 7.66 25.26 -2.17
C CYS A 264 7.87 24.31 -3.35
N TYR A 265 9.11 23.91 -3.60
CA TYR A 265 9.45 22.96 -4.66
C TYR A 265 8.71 21.63 -4.51
N SER A 266 8.74 21.02 -3.33
CA SER A 266 8.13 19.72 -3.07
C SER A 266 6.59 19.73 -3.22
N TRP A 267 5.93 20.80 -2.77
CA TRP A 267 4.48 20.94 -2.87
C TRP A 267 4.02 21.36 -4.27
N TYR A 268 4.81 22.20 -4.94
CA TYR A 268 4.58 22.57 -6.34
C TYR A 268 4.69 21.35 -7.25
N GLN A 269 5.72 20.53 -7.08
CA GLN A 269 5.84 19.27 -7.80
C GLN A 269 4.65 18.35 -7.54
N ARG A 270 4.23 18.19 -6.27
CA ARG A 270 3.03 17.38 -5.95
C ARG A 270 1.73 17.94 -6.54
N ALA A 271 1.59 19.26 -6.62
CA ALA A 271 0.44 19.89 -7.27
C ALA A 271 0.49 19.70 -8.79
N ARG A 272 1.69 19.82 -9.39
CA ARG A 272 1.91 19.68 -10.82
C ARG A 272 1.92 18.26 -11.34
N SER A 273 2.37 17.26 -10.58
CA SER A 273 2.17 15.86 -10.96
C SER A 273 0.68 15.59 -11.19
N LYS A 274 -0.19 16.28 -10.44
CA LYS A 274 -1.64 16.21 -10.58
C LYS A 274 -2.21 17.10 -11.70
N GLU A 275 -1.65 18.29 -11.94
CA GLU A 275 -2.00 19.12 -13.10
C GLU A 275 -1.52 18.50 -14.40
N VAL A 276 -0.35 17.86 -14.45
CA VAL A 276 0.08 17.08 -15.61
C VAL A 276 -0.86 15.87 -15.77
N GLU A 277 -1.24 15.17 -14.69
CA GLU A 277 -2.32 14.17 -14.71
C GLU A 277 -3.72 14.71 -15.09
N THR A 278 -4.03 16.01 -14.98
CA THR A 278 -5.37 16.58 -15.33
C THR A 278 -5.39 17.44 -16.60
N THR A 279 -4.24 17.94 -17.04
CA THR A 279 -4.07 18.74 -18.26
C THR A 279 -3.61 17.84 -19.42
N ASP A 280 -2.87 16.76 -19.15
CA ASP A 280 -2.58 15.72 -20.16
C ASP A 280 -3.65 14.61 -20.20
N THR A 281 -4.59 14.55 -19.24
CA THR A 281 -5.82 13.74 -19.39
C THR A 281 -6.98 14.48 -20.06
N VAL A 282 -6.82 15.77 -20.40
CA VAL A 282 -7.83 16.57 -21.14
C VAL A 282 -7.26 17.23 -22.41
N ARG A 283 -6.05 16.86 -22.84
CA ARG A 283 -5.58 17.05 -24.23
C ARG A 283 -5.43 15.73 -24.99
N GLY A 284 -6.44 14.88 -24.84
CA GLY A 284 -6.93 14.14 -26.00
C GLY A 284 -8.10 14.95 -26.54
N ASP A 285 -7.93 15.54 -27.73
CA ASP A 285 -9.09 15.97 -28.52
C ASP A 285 -10.15 14.87 -28.48
N PRO A 286 -11.41 15.16 -28.09
CA PRO A 286 -12.51 14.20 -28.23
C PRO A 286 -12.68 13.72 -29.68
N GLU A 287 -12.12 14.46 -30.64
CA GLU A 287 -12.11 14.14 -32.06
C GLU A 287 -11.01 13.17 -32.50
N ASN A 288 -10.09 12.73 -31.61
CA ASN A 288 -9.04 11.76 -31.97
C ASN A 288 -9.03 10.46 -31.14
N LEU A 289 -10.18 10.09 -30.57
CA LEU A 289 -10.46 8.75 -30.05
C LEU A 289 -10.69 7.70 -31.15
N ALA A 290 -10.67 8.11 -32.42
CA ALA A 290 -10.87 7.23 -33.57
C ALA A 290 -9.60 6.47 -34.00
N ALA A 291 -8.41 6.92 -33.60
CA ALA A 291 -7.16 6.23 -33.92
C ALA A 291 -6.82 5.21 -32.82
N THR A 292 -7.21 3.95 -33.02
CA THR A 292 -6.71 2.81 -32.26
C THR A 292 -5.18 2.79 -32.38
N ALA A 293 -4.44 2.80 -31.26
CA ALA A 293 -2.98 2.69 -31.30
C ALA A 293 -2.59 1.37 -31.99
N GLU A 294 -1.52 1.33 -32.77
CA GLU A 294 -1.11 0.08 -33.41
C GLU A 294 -0.69 -0.95 -32.34
N ARG A 295 0.20 -0.57 -31.42
CA ARG A 295 0.79 -1.47 -30.43
C ARG A 295 0.64 -0.91 -29.01
N GLY A 296 -0.12 -1.62 -28.18
CA GLY A 296 -0.26 -1.34 -26.75
C GLY A 296 0.60 -2.26 -25.90
N LEU A 297 1.06 -1.79 -24.73
CA LEU A 297 1.81 -2.59 -23.78
C LEU A 297 1.19 -2.54 -22.38
N VAL A 298 1.08 -3.70 -21.73
CA VAL A 298 0.83 -3.86 -20.29
C VAL A 298 1.93 -4.72 -19.68
N ILE A 299 2.49 -4.29 -18.56
CA ILE A 299 3.51 -5.04 -17.81
C ILE A 299 2.97 -5.33 -16.42
N GLY A 300 3.18 -6.54 -15.93
CA GLY A 300 2.78 -6.88 -14.58
C GLY A 300 3.33 -8.21 -14.10
N LYS A 301 3.35 -8.37 -12.78
CA LYS A 301 3.59 -9.68 -12.17
C LYS A 301 2.37 -10.57 -12.34
N PHE A 302 1.15 -10.01 -12.22
CA PHE A 302 -0.08 -10.80 -12.23
C PHE A 302 -0.05 -11.95 -11.20
N TRP A 303 0.56 -11.75 -10.04
CA TRP A 303 0.80 -12.80 -9.05
C TRP A 303 0.00 -12.60 -7.74
N PRO A 304 -1.18 -13.21 -7.58
CA PRO A 304 -1.97 -13.89 -8.61
C PRO A 304 -2.80 -12.88 -9.46
N PRO A 305 -3.37 -13.31 -10.62
CA PRO A 305 -4.19 -12.44 -11.44
C PRO A 305 -5.58 -12.21 -10.81
N HIS A 306 -6.11 -11.01 -10.94
CA HIS A 306 -7.37 -10.60 -10.29
C HIS A 306 -8.19 -9.68 -11.20
N LYS A 307 -9.44 -9.40 -10.83
CA LYS A 307 -10.38 -8.59 -11.62
C LYS A 307 -9.87 -7.18 -11.94
N GLY A 308 -9.03 -6.59 -11.08
CA GLY A 308 -8.34 -5.33 -11.40
C GLY A 308 -7.37 -5.43 -12.59
N HIS A 309 -6.64 -6.55 -12.72
CA HIS A 309 -5.79 -6.80 -13.89
C HIS A 309 -6.63 -7.04 -15.14
N THR A 310 -7.73 -7.80 -15.03
CA THR A 310 -8.62 -8.00 -16.18
C THR A 310 -9.24 -6.68 -16.63
N PHE A 311 -9.65 -5.82 -15.69
CA PHE A 311 -10.16 -4.47 -16.01
C PHE A 311 -9.13 -3.65 -16.82
N LEU A 312 -7.86 -3.63 -16.39
CA LEU A 312 -6.77 -2.96 -17.10
C LEU A 312 -6.55 -3.54 -18.51
N LEU A 313 -6.51 -4.87 -18.63
CA LEU A 313 -6.24 -5.57 -19.89
C LEU A 313 -7.42 -5.47 -20.86
N ASP A 314 -8.66 -5.58 -20.38
CA ASP A 314 -9.89 -5.35 -21.15
C ASP A 314 -9.91 -3.91 -21.68
N TYR A 315 -9.53 -2.93 -20.84
CA TYR A 315 -9.43 -1.53 -21.27
C TYR A 315 -8.36 -1.30 -22.34
N ALA A 316 -7.18 -1.93 -22.19
CA ALA A 316 -6.06 -1.82 -23.11
C ALA A 316 -6.33 -2.48 -24.47
N SER A 317 -6.88 -3.70 -24.45
CA SER A 317 -7.19 -4.48 -25.66
C SER A 317 -8.20 -3.81 -26.58
N GLN A 318 -9.11 -2.99 -26.04
CA GLN A 318 -10.08 -2.23 -26.82
C GLN A 318 -9.49 -0.96 -27.47
N ARG A 319 -8.26 -0.57 -27.12
CA ARG A 319 -7.64 0.72 -27.52
C ARG A 319 -6.33 0.57 -28.27
N CYS A 320 -5.94 -0.66 -28.58
CA CYS A 320 -4.83 -0.95 -29.49
C CYS A 320 -5.21 -2.09 -30.45
N LYS A 321 -4.53 -2.17 -31.60
CA LYS A 321 -4.73 -3.27 -32.56
C LYS A 321 -4.05 -4.55 -32.08
N THR A 322 -2.81 -4.44 -31.59
CA THR A 322 -2.07 -5.54 -30.98
C THR A 322 -1.67 -5.15 -29.57
N LEU A 323 -2.08 -5.97 -28.59
CA LEU A 323 -1.71 -5.81 -27.20
C LEU A 323 -0.52 -6.72 -26.88
N TYR A 324 0.53 -6.16 -26.31
CA TYR A 324 1.66 -6.89 -25.75
C TYR A 324 1.49 -6.95 -24.24
N ILE A 325 1.61 -8.15 -23.65
CA ILE A 325 1.50 -8.37 -22.21
C ILE A 325 2.81 -8.99 -21.73
N ILE A 326 3.55 -8.30 -20.87
CA ILE A 326 4.76 -8.83 -20.25
C ILE A 326 4.42 -9.32 -18.84
N VAL A 327 4.53 -10.63 -18.64
CA VAL A 327 4.42 -11.31 -17.36
C VAL A 327 5.79 -11.41 -16.73
N CYS A 328 5.93 -10.82 -15.56
CA CYS A 328 7.17 -10.83 -14.79
C CYS A 328 7.13 -11.90 -13.69
N GLU A 329 8.13 -12.77 -13.63
CA GLU A 329 8.31 -13.78 -12.58
C GLU A 329 9.69 -13.66 -11.93
N ARG A 330 9.77 -13.99 -10.65
CA ARG A 330 11.05 -14.11 -9.93
C ARG A 330 11.37 -15.58 -9.65
N HIS A 331 12.61 -15.98 -9.92
CA HIS A 331 13.09 -17.34 -9.65
C HIS A 331 13.67 -17.51 -8.23
N ASP A 332 13.78 -16.42 -7.46
CA ASP A 332 14.23 -16.46 -6.05
C ASP A 332 13.16 -16.95 -5.06
N ARG A 333 11.93 -17.20 -5.53
CA ARG A 333 10.83 -17.72 -4.74
C ARG A 333 9.88 -18.56 -5.58
N VAL A 334 9.09 -19.39 -4.90
CA VAL A 334 8.03 -20.15 -5.56
C VAL A 334 6.78 -19.28 -5.67
N GLU A 335 6.43 -18.88 -6.90
CA GLU A 335 5.22 -18.15 -7.20
C GLU A 335 4.10 -19.13 -7.62
N ARG A 336 2.99 -19.14 -6.87
CA ARG A 336 1.76 -19.86 -7.23
C ARG A 336 0.63 -18.86 -7.52
N PRO A 337 0.01 -18.86 -8.72
CA PRO A 337 0.36 -19.65 -9.90
C PRO A 337 1.72 -19.26 -10.48
N SER A 338 2.40 -20.20 -11.15
CA SER A 338 3.71 -19.95 -11.77
C SER A 338 3.62 -18.94 -12.91
N GLY A 339 4.76 -18.41 -13.35
CA GLY A 339 4.87 -17.46 -14.45
C GLY A 339 4.39 -18.06 -15.76
N LEU A 340 4.69 -19.34 -15.98
CA LEU A 340 4.16 -20.12 -17.10
C LEU A 340 2.63 -20.23 -17.02
N GLN A 341 2.07 -20.60 -15.85
CA GLN A 341 0.61 -20.68 -15.67
C GLN A 341 -0.07 -19.32 -15.91
N ARG A 342 0.52 -18.23 -15.40
CA ARG A 342 0.03 -16.86 -15.60
C ARG A 342 0.08 -16.45 -17.08
N ARG A 343 1.19 -16.73 -17.77
CA ARG A 343 1.37 -16.47 -19.21
C ARG A 343 0.32 -17.22 -20.02
N ASP A 344 0.17 -18.52 -19.79
CA ASP A 344 -0.72 -19.37 -20.59
C ASP A 344 -2.19 -19.01 -20.36
N TRP A 345 -2.56 -18.68 -19.11
CA TRP A 345 -3.89 -18.18 -18.80
C TRP A 345 -4.18 -16.84 -19.47
N LEU A 346 -3.22 -15.91 -19.48
CA LEU A 346 -3.36 -14.63 -20.18
C LEU A 346 -3.46 -14.81 -21.69
N ALA A 347 -2.66 -15.70 -22.28
CA ALA A 347 -2.70 -16.01 -23.71
C ALA A 347 -4.03 -16.64 -24.13
N ALA A 348 -4.59 -17.54 -23.30
CA ALA A 348 -5.91 -18.12 -23.53
C ALA A 348 -7.04 -17.09 -23.38
N ARG A 349 -6.93 -16.17 -22.41
CA ARG A 349 -7.93 -15.11 -22.14
C ARG A 349 -7.91 -14.02 -23.22
N TYR A 350 -6.74 -13.65 -23.73
CA TYR A 350 -6.53 -12.60 -24.72
C TYR A 350 -5.82 -13.16 -25.97
N PRO A 351 -6.53 -13.92 -26.82
CA PRO A 351 -5.91 -14.65 -27.95
C PRO A 351 -5.32 -13.74 -29.03
N THR A 352 -5.69 -12.45 -29.05
CA THR A 352 -5.13 -11.44 -29.97
C THR A 352 -3.93 -10.70 -29.38
N ALA A 353 -3.56 -11.00 -28.12
CA ALA A 353 -2.42 -10.38 -27.46
C ALA A 353 -1.17 -11.26 -27.58
N GLU A 354 0.00 -10.63 -27.68
CA GLU A 354 1.28 -11.30 -27.56
C GLU A 354 1.73 -11.31 -26.09
N VAL A 355 1.80 -12.48 -25.47
CA VAL A 355 2.13 -12.64 -24.05
C VAL A 355 3.55 -13.17 -23.87
N LEU A 356 4.41 -12.37 -23.25
CA LEU A 356 5.81 -12.71 -22.99
C LEU A 356 6.00 -13.02 -21.50
N LEU A 357 6.78 -14.05 -21.18
CA LEU A 357 7.28 -14.30 -19.83
C LEU A 357 8.71 -13.79 -19.73
N LYS A 358 8.99 -12.96 -18.73
CA LYS A 358 10.31 -12.36 -18.45
C LYS A 358 10.65 -12.46 -16.98
N GLU A 359 11.95 -12.53 -16.72
CA GLU A 359 12.49 -12.62 -15.37
C GLU A 359 12.63 -11.23 -14.74
N ASP A 360 12.23 -11.11 -13.46
CA ASP A 360 12.23 -9.89 -12.65
C ASP A 360 13.39 -9.87 -11.63
N GLU A 361 14.62 -9.91 -12.14
CA GLU A 361 15.86 -9.80 -11.35
C GLU A 361 16.31 -8.36 -11.10
N TYR A 362 15.62 -7.38 -11.69
CA TYR A 362 16.09 -5.99 -11.76
C TYR A 362 15.49 -5.10 -10.67
N ASP A 363 16.11 -3.93 -10.46
CA ASP A 363 15.57 -2.91 -9.57
C ASP A 363 14.20 -2.43 -10.10
N GLN A 364 13.17 -2.51 -9.25
CA GLN A 364 11.79 -2.16 -9.61
C GLN A 364 11.56 -0.64 -9.64
N GLU A 365 12.44 0.15 -9.04
CA GLU A 365 12.32 1.61 -9.01
C GLU A 365 13.06 2.28 -10.19
N ASP A 366 13.90 1.55 -10.92
CA ASP A 366 14.63 2.08 -12.07
C ASP A 366 13.80 2.03 -13.36
N SER A 367 12.96 3.07 -13.54
CA SER A 367 12.14 3.25 -14.74
C SER A 367 12.94 3.28 -16.04
N ARG A 368 14.22 3.70 -16.01
CA ARG A 368 15.07 3.77 -17.20
C ARG A 368 15.55 2.37 -17.61
N LEU A 369 16.02 1.60 -16.64
CA LEU A 369 16.42 0.20 -16.85
C LEU A 369 15.26 -0.62 -17.43
N TRP A 370 14.06 -0.48 -16.85
CA TRP A 370 12.87 -1.18 -17.35
C TRP A 370 12.52 -0.77 -18.78
N ALA A 371 12.65 0.51 -19.14
CA ALA A 371 12.41 0.97 -20.50
C ALA A 371 13.42 0.39 -21.51
N ASP A 372 14.69 0.27 -21.12
CA ASP A 372 15.73 -0.34 -21.95
C ASP A 372 15.49 -1.85 -22.14
N LEU A 373 15.12 -2.55 -21.06
CA LEU A 373 14.75 -3.97 -21.10
C LEU A 373 13.52 -4.21 -21.98
N CYS A 374 12.48 -3.38 -21.87
CA CYS A 374 11.28 -3.50 -22.69
C CYS A 374 11.59 -3.32 -24.18
N ARG A 375 12.41 -2.33 -24.55
CA ARG A 375 12.89 -2.17 -25.94
C ARG A 375 13.62 -3.41 -26.44
N LYS A 376 14.48 -3.99 -25.61
CA LYS A 376 15.23 -5.22 -25.94
C LYS A 376 14.30 -6.43 -26.10
N TRP A 377 13.31 -6.58 -25.23
CA TRP A 377 12.41 -7.72 -25.22
C TRP A 377 11.40 -7.70 -26.37
N LEU A 378 10.89 -6.51 -26.71
CA LEU A 378 9.91 -6.34 -27.79
C LEU A 378 10.58 -6.17 -29.16
N GLY A 379 11.80 -5.63 -29.22
CA GLY A 379 12.47 -5.28 -30.47
C GLY A 379 11.93 -4.01 -31.13
N PHE A 380 10.99 -3.32 -30.49
CA PHE A 380 10.39 -2.06 -30.93
C PHE A 380 9.94 -1.23 -29.71
N VAL A 381 9.56 0.03 -29.96
CA VAL A 381 8.91 0.90 -28.97
C VAL A 381 7.40 0.84 -29.18
N PRO A 382 6.59 0.41 -28.18
CA PRO A 382 5.14 0.40 -28.30
C PRO A 382 4.60 1.84 -28.37
N ASP A 383 3.46 2.03 -29.02
CA ASP A 383 2.90 3.37 -29.21
C ASP A 383 2.27 3.89 -27.91
N VAL A 384 1.72 2.97 -27.11
CA VAL A 384 1.09 3.30 -25.83
C VAL A 384 1.34 2.23 -24.77
N VAL A 385 1.50 2.65 -23.52
CA VAL A 385 1.59 1.78 -22.34
C VAL A 385 0.38 2.06 -21.46
N PHE A 386 -0.29 1.01 -21.01
CA PHE A 386 -1.39 1.10 -20.06
C PHE A 386 -0.92 0.59 -18.70
N THR A 387 -1.10 1.38 -17.66
CA THR A 387 -0.85 0.95 -16.28
C THR A 387 -1.79 1.63 -15.32
N SER A 388 -1.90 1.06 -14.13
CA SER A 388 -2.65 1.63 -13.01
C SER A 388 -1.72 2.15 -11.91
N GLU A 389 -0.46 2.44 -12.26
CA GLU A 389 0.61 2.75 -11.33
C GLU A 389 1.27 4.08 -11.69
N ALA A 390 1.66 4.85 -10.67
CA ALA A 390 2.23 6.19 -10.85
C ALA A 390 3.62 6.17 -11.55
N TYR A 391 4.32 5.03 -11.55
CA TYR A 391 5.59 4.91 -12.28
C TYR A 391 5.41 4.93 -13.82
N GLY A 392 4.18 4.82 -14.33
CA GLY A 392 3.91 4.78 -15.76
C GLY A 392 4.46 6.00 -16.52
N ASP A 393 4.36 7.20 -15.94
CA ASP A 393 4.87 8.44 -16.56
C ASP A 393 6.39 8.45 -16.75
N PRO A 394 7.22 8.25 -15.69
CA PRO A 394 8.67 8.20 -15.87
C PRO A 394 9.11 7.03 -16.75
N PHE A 395 8.47 5.87 -16.64
CA PHE A 395 8.74 4.71 -17.49
C PHE A 395 8.51 5.01 -18.98
N CYS A 396 7.35 5.57 -19.33
CA CYS A 396 7.00 5.91 -20.70
C CYS A 396 7.91 7.00 -21.29
N THR A 397 8.35 7.94 -20.45
CA THR A 397 9.32 8.97 -20.84
C THR A 397 10.64 8.36 -21.32
N TYR A 398 11.16 7.36 -20.62
CA TYR A 398 12.39 6.66 -21.02
C TYR A 398 12.18 5.68 -22.18
N LEU A 399 10.98 5.11 -22.30
CA LEU A 399 10.64 4.16 -23.35
C LEU A 399 10.41 4.86 -24.70
N GLY A 400 9.90 6.09 -24.67
CA GLY A 400 9.46 6.83 -25.86
C GLY A 400 8.02 6.49 -26.27
N SER A 401 7.16 6.14 -25.30
CA SER A 401 5.77 5.75 -25.52
C SER A 401 4.80 6.75 -24.88
N ARG A 402 3.54 6.79 -25.32
CA ARG A 402 2.49 7.50 -24.59
C ARG A 402 2.03 6.68 -23.39
N HIS A 403 1.81 7.32 -22.25
CA HIS A 403 1.22 6.67 -21.08
C HIS A 403 -0.30 6.86 -21.07
N ILE A 404 -1.06 5.79 -20.78
CA ILE A 404 -2.46 5.85 -20.40
C ILE A 404 -2.62 5.26 -19.01
N LEU A 405 -2.91 6.13 -18.04
CA LEU A 405 -3.21 5.75 -16.66
C LEU A 405 -4.65 5.24 -16.55
N VAL A 406 -4.85 4.07 -15.96
CA VAL A 406 -6.14 3.39 -15.83
C VAL A 406 -6.42 3.07 -14.37
N ASP A 407 -7.45 3.70 -13.80
CA ASP A 407 -7.95 3.40 -12.45
C ASP A 407 -6.88 3.34 -11.33
N LEU A 408 -6.02 4.38 -11.26
CA LEU A 408 -4.96 4.49 -10.23
C LEU A 408 -5.51 4.37 -8.81
N GLU A 409 -6.64 5.01 -8.51
CA GLU A 409 -7.27 4.98 -7.19
C GLU A 409 -8.05 3.68 -6.91
N ARG A 410 -8.08 2.72 -7.85
CA ARG A 410 -8.79 1.42 -7.73
C ARG A 410 -10.28 1.59 -7.41
N LYS A 411 -10.93 2.59 -8.01
CA LYS A 411 -12.35 2.88 -7.81
C LYS A 411 -13.24 1.88 -8.55
N ALA A 412 -12.83 1.46 -9.74
CA ALA A 412 -13.62 0.54 -10.54
C ALA A 412 -13.52 -0.89 -9.98
N VAL A 413 -12.31 -1.32 -9.62
CA VAL A 413 -12.10 -2.63 -8.98
C VAL A 413 -11.16 -2.49 -7.76
N PRO A 414 -11.69 -2.45 -6.53
CA PRO A 414 -10.93 -2.13 -5.32
C PRO A 414 -10.12 -3.32 -4.79
N ILE A 415 -9.14 -3.78 -5.56
CA ILE A 415 -8.29 -4.93 -5.23
C ILE A 415 -6.82 -4.70 -5.61
N SER A 416 -5.92 -5.43 -4.95
CA SER A 416 -4.51 -5.56 -5.35
C SER A 416 -4.06 -7.01 -5.17
N ALA A 417 -3.01 -7.39 -5.89
CA ALA A 417 -2.41 -8.73 -5.77
C ALA A 417 -1.92 -9.01 -4.33
N THR A 418 -1.42 -7.99 -3.63
CA THR A 418 -1.02 -8.10 -2.22
C THR A 418 -2.19 -8.48 -1.33
N ARG A 419 -3.35 -7.82 -1.48
CA ARG A 419 -4.55 -8.16 -0.70
C ARG A 419 -5.03 -9.59 -0.96
N VAL A 420 -4.91 -10.07 -2.21
CA VAL A 420 -5.26 -11.46 -2.53
C VAL A 420 -4.33 -12.45 -1.83
N ARG A 421 -3.04 -12.15 -1.72
CA ARG A 421 -2.06 -13.03 -1.02
C ARG A 421 -2.20 -12.97 0.49
N GLU A 422 -2.57 -11.82 1.06
CA GLU A 422 -2.77 -11.65 2.50
C GLU A 422 -4.02 -12.37 2.99
N ASP A 423 -5.13 -12.28 2.26
CA ASP A 423 -6.38 -12.95 2.60
C ASP A 423 -7.14 -13.39 1.32
N PRO A 424 -6.84 -14.59 0.81
CA PRO A 424 -7.49 -15.11 -0.40
C PRO A 424 -9.01 -15.23 -0.26
N PHE A 425 -9.51 -15.68 0.90
CA PHE A 425 -10.94 -15.92 1.09
C PHE A 425 -11.74 -14.62 1.19
N ALA A 426 -11.22 -13.60 1.89
CA ALA A 426 -11.87 -12.29 1.94
C ALA A 426 -11.91 -11.57 0.58
N THR A 427 -11.07 -12.00 -0.36
CA THR A 427 -10.97 -11.40 -1.71
C THR A 427 -11.50 -12.31 -2.82
N TRP A 428 -12.16 -13.42 -2.49
CA TRP A 428 -12.57 -14.49 -3.43
C TRP A 428 -13.36 -13.97 -4.63
N GLU A 429 -14.25 -12.98 -4.41
CA GLU A 429 -15.06 -12.35 -5.46
C GLU A 429 -14.23 -11.58 -6.50
N TYR A 430 -13.03 -11.11 -6.15
CA TYR A 430 -12.12 -10.37 -7.03
C TYR A 430 -11.10 -11.26 -7.71
N GLN A 431 -10.98 -12.52 -7.31
CA GLN A 431 -10.04 -13.45 -7.91
C GLN A 431 -10.49 -13.91 -9.30
N THR A 432 -9.53 -14.13 -10.19
CA THR A 432 -9.76 -14.80 -11.47
C THR A 432 -9.87 -16.32 -11.28
N SER A 433 -10.31 -17.05 -12.31
CA SER A 433 -10.34 -18.51 -12.26
C SER A 433 -8.98 -19.14 -11.93
N LEU A 434 -7.89 -18.60 -12.49
CA LEU A 434 -6.53 -19.08 -12.18
C LEU A 434 -6.10 -18.77 -10.75
N ALA A 435 -6.46 -17.61 -10.21
CA ALA A 435 -6.16 -17.30 -8.81
C ALA A 435 -6.96 -18.20 -7.85
N ARG A 436 -8.23 -18.44 -8.16
CA ARG A 436 -9.09 -19.35 -7.40
C ARG A 436 -8.57 -20.79 -7.44
N SER A 437 -8.08 -21.26 -8.60
CA SER A 437 -7.57 -22.63 -8.71
C SER A 437 -6.42 -22.90 -7.75
N VAL A 438 -5.53 -21.94 -7.51
CA VAL A 438 -4.42 -22.13 -6.55
C VAL A 438 -4.79 -21.86 -5.09
N ASN A 439 -5.82 -21.05 -4.84
CA ASN A 439 -6.21 -20.63 -3.50
C ASN A 439 -7.33 -21.49 -2.88
N ALA A 440 -8.03 -22.29 -3.67
CA ALA A 440 -9.08 -23.19 -3.19
C ALA A 440 -8.51 -24.26 -2.24
N LEU A 441 -9.23 -24.53 -1.15
CA LEU A 441 -8.96 -25.69 -0.30
C LEU A 441 -9.42 -26.94 -1.03
N ARG A 442 -8.54 -27.93 -1.12
CA ARG A 442 -8.85 -29.22 -1.75
C ARG A 442 -9.00 -30.28 -0.68
N VAL A 443 -10.16 -30.94 -0.66
CA VAL A 443 -10.45 -32.09 0.20
C VAL A 443 -10.60 -33.30 -0.70
N VAL A 444 -9.67 -34.24 -0.59
CA VAL A 444 -9.61 -35.41 -1.47
C VAL A 444 -10.07 -36.64 -0.70
N ILE A 445 -11.00 -37.39 -1.27
CA ILE A 445 -11.43 -38.67 -0.73
C ILE A 445 -10.69 -39.78 -1.46
N VAL A 446 -9.90 -40.55 -0.72
CA VAL A 446 -9.13 -41.68 -1.21
C VAL A 446 -9.57 -42.98 -0.53
N GLY A 447 -9.12 -44.10 -1.07
CA GLY A 447 -9.42 -45.42 -0.51
C GLY A 447 -9.77 -46.43 -1.58
N ALA A 448 -9.91 -47.68 -1.13
CA ALA A 448 -10.18 -48.82 -2.00
C ALA A 448 -11.50 -48.67 -2.78
N GLU A 449 -11.73 -49.58 -3.71
CA GLU A 449 -13.00 -49.67 -4.42
C GLU A 449 -14.18 -50.00 -3.49
N SER A 450 -15.38 -49.55 -3.88
CA SER A 450 -16.64 -49.77 -3.15
C SER A 450 -16.63 -49.30 -1.68
N THR A 451 -15.96 -48.19 -1.37
CA THR A 451 -15.92 -47.58 -0.01
C THR A 451 -16.82 -46.34 0.14
N GLY A 452 -17.67 -46.05 -0.85
CA GLY A 452 -18.60 -44.91 -0.79
C GLY A 452 -17.99 -43.54 -1.13
N LYS A 453 -16.78 -43.49 -1.71
CA LYS A 453 -16.07 -42.23 -2.04
C LYS A 453 -16.90 -41.26 -2.87
N THR A 454 -17.41 -41.72 -4.01
CA THR A 454 -18.24 -40.91 -4.92
C THR A 454 -19.48 -40.36 -4.22
N THR A 455 -20.18 -41.20 -3.44
CA THR A 455 -21.35 -40.79 -2.67
C THR A 455 -21.01 -39.75 -1.61
N LEU A 456 -19.89 -39.92 -0.90
CA LEU A 456 -19.41 -38.95 0.08
C LEU A 456 -19.02 -37.62 -0.58
N ALA A 457 -18.31 -37.67 -1.71
CA ALA A 457 -17.87 -36.49 -2.46
C ALA A 457 -19.08 -35.65 -2.90
N GLN A 458 -20.07 -36.30 -3.52
CA GLN A 458 -21.32 -35.66 -3.95
C GLN A 458 -22.11 -35.07 -2.78
N ARG A 459 -22.22 -35.80 -1.66
CA ARG A 459 -22.92 -35.30 -0.46
C ARG A 459 -22.23 -34.08 0.14
N LEU A 460 -20.90 -34.10 0.28
CA LEU A 460 -20.15 -32.96 0.81
C LEU A 460 -20.27 -31.74 -0.10
N ALA A 461 -20.14 -31.93 -1.41
CA ALA A 461 -20.29 -30.87 -2.39
C ALA A 461 -21.69 -30.23 -2.34
N LYS A 462 -22.73 -31.06 -2.22
CA LYS A 462 -24.11 -30.59 -2.03
C LYS A 462 -24.29 -29.86 -0.70
N HIS A 463 -23.69 -30.34 0.38
CA HIS A 463 -23.78 -29.74 1.71
C HIS A 463 -23.14 -28.34 1.76
N TYR A 464 -21.94 -28.20 1.20
CA TYR A 464 -21.19 -26.94 1.15
C TYR A 464 -21.53 -26.05 -0.04
N ASN A 465 -22.50 -26.47 -0.88
CA ASN A 465 -22.86 -25.82 -2.14
C ASN A 465 -21.62 -25.44 -2.97
N THR A 466 -20.80 -26.46 -3.27
CA THR A 466 -19.55 -26.30 -4.01
C THR A 466 -19.37 -27.35 -5.09
N CYS A 467 -18.30 -27.22 -5.89
CA CYS A 467 -17.95 -28.14 -6.95
C CYS A 467 -17.33 -29.43 -6.40
N TRP A 468 -17.46 -30.52 -7.16
CA TRP A 468 -16.69 -31.74 -6.94
C TRP A 468 -16.14 -32.33 -8.22
N VAL A 469 -15.03 -33.06 -8.10
CA VAL A 469 -14.31 -33.68 -9.20
C VAL A 469 -14.57 -35.19 -9.19
N PRO A 470 -15.20 -35.76 -10.23
CA PRO A 470 -15.31 -37.22 -10.38
C PRO A 470 -13.96 -37.89 -10.66
N GLU A 471 -13.87 -39.18 -10.32
CA GLU A 471 -12.71 -40.04 -10.58
C GLU A 471 -12.52 -40.29 -12.09
N VAL A 472 -11.49 -39.68 -12.71
CA VAL A 472 -11.16 -39.88 -14.14
C VAL A 472 -10.79 -41.33 -14.45
N GLY A 473 -10.23 -42.05 -13.49
CA GLY A 473 -9.91 -43.47 -13.65
C GLY A 473 -11.14 -44.32 -14.02
N ARG A 474 -12.34 -43.93 -13.55
CA ARG A 474 -13.61 -44.60 -13.90
C ARG A 474 -13.96 -44.41 -15.36
N ASP A 475 -13.91 -43.17 -15.85
CA ASP A 475 -14.20 -42.83 -17.26
C ASP A 475 -13.29 -43.64 -18.22
N VAL A 476 -12.00 -43.76 -17.89
CA VAL A 476 -11.03 -44.51 -18.70
C VAL A 476 -11.28 -46.01 -18.63
N THR A 477 -11.64 -46.54 -17.46
CA THR A 477 -11.95 -47.96 -17.27
C THR A 477 -13.17 -48.37 -18.10
N GLU A 478 -14.24 -47.58 -18.06
CA GLU A 478 -15.47 -47.82 -18.83
C GLU A 478 -15.21 -47.77 -20.34
N ALA A 479 -14.40 -46.80 -20.81
CA ALA A 479 -14.00 -46.71 -22.22
C ALA A 479 -13.17 -47.93 -22.69
N LYS A 480 -12.24 -48.41 -21.86
CA LYS A 480 -11.44 -49.62 -22.15
C LYS A 480 -12.32 -50.89 -22.20
N LEU A 481 -13.26 -51.03 -21.27
CA LEU A 481 -14.22 -52.14 -21.29
C LEU A 481 -15.08 -52.12 -22.55
N ALA A 482 -15.60 -50.96 -22.94
CA ALA A 482 -16.41 -50.80 -24.15
C ALA A 482 -15.63 -51.13 -25.45
N SER A 483 -14.32 -50.87 -25.48
CA SER A 483 -13.44 -51.18 -26.62
C SER A 483 -12.94 -52.63 -26.67
N GLY A 484 -13.21 -53.44 -25.64
CA GLY A 484 -12.75 -54.82 -25.54
C GLY A 484 -11.25 -54.99 -25.24
N SER A 485 -10.53 -53.90 -24.93
CA SER A 485 -9.10 -53.91 -24.59
C SER A 485 -8.87 -53.53 -23.13
N TYR A 486 -8.92 -54.52 -22.24
CA TYR A 486 -8.70 -54.32 -20.80
C TYR A 486 -7.22 -54.51 -20.42
N LYS A 487 -6.32 -53.81 -21.13
CA LYS A 487 -4.88 -53.78 -20.79
C LYS A 487 -4.50 -52.38 -20.32
N TRP A 488 -3.95 -52.33 -19.12
CA TRP A 488 -3.37 -51.13 -18.53
C TRP A 488 -1.91 -50.98 -18.94
N THR A 489 -1.48 -49.74 -19.16
CA THR A 489 -0.11 -49.35 -19.47
C THR A 489 0.32 -48.19 -18.57
N SER A 490 1.62 -47.99 -18.39
CA SER A 490 2.13 -46.86 -17.60
C SER A 490 1.66 -45.51 -18.13
N GLN A 491 1.51 -45.37 -19.45
CA GLN A 491 1.03 -44.14 -20.07
C GLN A 491 -0.43 -43.85 -19.70
N ASP A 492 -1.29 -44.86 -19.56
CA ASP A 492 -2.69 -44.67 -19.17
C ASP A 492 -2.80 -43.94 -17.82
N PHE A 493 -1.94 -44.30 -16.85
CA PHE A 493 -1.94 -43.66 -15.52
C PHE A 493 -1.36 -42.25 -15.54
N VAL A 494 -0.35 -41.97 -16.38
CA VAL A 494 0.16 -40.62 -16.59
C VAL A 494 -0.94 -39.73 -17.17
N ASP A 495 -1.69 -40.24 -18.14
CA ASP A 495 -2.81 -39.53 -18.76
C ASP A 495 -3.96 -39.31 -17.77
N ILE A 496 -4.30 -40.32 -16.95
CA ILE A 496 -5.30 -40.20 -15.88
C ILE A 496 -4.88 -39.14 -14.86
N ALA A 497 -3.66 -39.21 -14.33
CA ALA A 497 -3.17 -38.26 -13.34
C ALA A 497 -3.16 -36.82 -13.89
N THR A 498 -2.72 -36.65 -15.14
CA THR A 498 -2.70 -35.35 -15.83
C THR A 498 -4.11 -34.80 -16.01
N LYS A 499 -5.05 -35.62 -16.51
CA LYS A 499 -6.45 -35.23 -16.72
C LYS A 499 -7.17 -34.92 -15.40
N GLN A 500 -6.92 -35.73 -14.37
CA GLN A 500 -7.48 -35.54 -13.04
C GLN A 500 -7.03 -34.19 -12.47
N ALA A 501 -5.72 -33.91 -12.46
CA ALA A 501 -5.17 -32.63 -11.99
C ALA A 501 -5.70 -31.43 -12.79
N ALA A 502 -5.83 -31.55 -14.11
CA ALA A 502 -6.40 -30.49 -14.94
C ALA A 502 -7.88 -30.21 -14.60
N ARG A 503 -8.68 -31.26 -14.36
CA ARG A 503 -10.10 -31.13 -13.97
C ARG A 503 -10.25 -30.54 -12.56
N GLU A 504 -9.35 -30.90 -11.65
CA GLU A 504 -9.25 -30.28 -10.33
C GLU A 504 -8.99 -28.78 -10.41
N ASP A 505 -7.99 -28.36 -11.20
CA ASP A 505 -7.67 -26.94 -11.36
C ASP A 505 -8.81 -26.14 -12.02
N GLU A 506 -9.47 -26.73 -13.02
CA GLU A 506 -10.63 -26.13 -13.68
C GLU A 506 -11.78 -25.88 -12.69
N LEU A 507 -12.17 -26.92 -11.94
CA LEU A 507 -13.29 -26.84 -10.99
C LEU A 507 -12.93 -26.03 -9.74
N ALA A 508 -11.66 -26.04 -9.30
CA ALA A 508 -11.18 -25.14 -8.26
C ALA A 508 -11.33 -23.66 -8.68
N GLY A 509 -11.16 -23.36 -9.97
CA GLY A 509 -11.39 -22.01 -10.52
C GLY A 509 -12.86 -21.57 -10.48
N GLN A 510 -13.79 -22.53 -10.37
CA GLN A 510 -15.23 -22.32 -10.37
C GLN A 510 -15.85 -22.44 -8.98
N CYS A 511 -15.17 -23.05 -8.00
CA CYS A 511 -15.73 -23.31 -6.68
C CYS A 511 -15.86 -22.07 -5.78
N ASN A 512 -16.51 -22.26 -4.62
CA ASN A 512 -16.78 -21.21 -3.63
C ASN A 512 -15.67 -21.01 -2.58
N GLY A 513 -14.50 -21.62 -2.79
CA GLY A 513 -13.38 -21.64 -1.84
C GLY A 513 -12.97 -23.06 -1.43
N LEU A 514 -13.86 -24.02 -1.58
CA LEU A 514 -13.65 -25.43 -1.23
C LEU A 514 -13.91 -26.32 -2.46
N LEU A 515 -12.99 -27.21 -2.80
CA LEU A 515 -13.16 -28.23 -3.84
C LEU A 515 -13.13 -29.62 -3.20
N ILE A 516 -14.12 -30.45 -3.53
CA ILE A 516 -14.17 -31.85 -3.11
C ILE A 516 -13.72 -32.75 -4.27
N CYS A 517 -12.72 -33.60 -4.07
CA CYS A 517 -12.23 -34.49 -5.13
C CYS A 517 -12.52 -35.95 -4.77
N ASP A 518 -13.21 -36.68 -5.65
CA ASP A 518 -13.26 -38.14 -5.62
C ASP A 518 -11.97 -38.67 -6.26
N THR A 519 -10.99 -38.98 -5.42
CA THR A 519 -9.59 -39.30 -5.79
C THR A 519 -8.80 -38.13 -6.40
N ASP A 520 -7.51 -38.33 -6.58
CA ASP A 520 -6.55 -37.38 -7.18
C ASP A 520 -5.37 -38.12 -7.85
N ALA A 521 -4.37 -37.38 -8.31
CA ALA A 521 -3.14 -37.96 -8.86
C ALA A 521 -2.36 -38.82 -7.84
N PHE A 522 -2.46 -38.55 -6.53
CA PHE A 522 -1.89 -39.40 -5.49
C PHE A 522 -2.56 -40.78 -5.46
N ALA A 523 -3.88 -40.84 -5.49
CA ALA A 523 -4.62 -42.10 -5.59
C ALA A 523 -4.29 -42.86 -6.89
N THR A 524 -4.11 -42.14 -7.99
CA THR A 524 -3.69 -42.73 -9.27
C THR A 524 -2.32 -43.42 -9.15
N GLY A 525 -1.38 -42.86 -8.38
CA GLY A 525 -0.08 -43.49 -8.11
C GLY A 525 -0.19 -44.83 -7.38
N ILE A 526 -1.15 -44.98 -6.47
CA ILE A 526 -1.36 -46.25 -5.75
C ILE A 526 -2.03 -47.30 -6.65
N TRP A 527 -2.96 -46.87 -7.52
CA TRP A 527 -3.50 -47.76 -8.56
C TRP A 527 -2.44 -48.17 -9.58
N TYR A 528 -1.51 -47.28 -9.93
CA TYR A 528 -0.35 -47.61 -10.78
C TYR A 528 0.44 -48.77 -10.16
N GLU A 529 0.79 -48.68 -8.87
CA GLU A 529 1.50 -49.76 -8.16
C GLU A 529 0.72 -51.09 -8.27
N ARG A 530 -0.60 -51.06 -8.10
CA ARG A 530 -1.43 -52.28 -8.20
C ARG A 530 -1.36 -52.94 -9.57
N TYR A 531 -1.45 -52.17 -10.65
CA TYR A 531 -1.55 -52.68 -12.01
C TYR A 531 -0.20 -52.91 -12.69
N MET A 532 0.85 -52.20 -12.27
CA MET A 532 2.19 -52.24 -12.87
C MET A 532 3.19 -52.97 -11.96
N ASN A 533 2.79 -54.11 -11.38
CA ASN A 533 3.67 -54.99 -10.58
C ASN A 533 4.39 -54.31 -9.39
N TYR A 534 3.70 -53.44 -8.68
CA TYR A 534 4.20 -52.72 -7.48
C TYR A 534 5.37 -51.77 -7.77
N GLU A 535 5.56 -51.37 -9.02
CA GLU A 535 6.47 -50.29 -9.40
C GLU A 535 5.84 -48.91 -9.15
N ARG A 536 6.68 -47.87 -9.04
CA ARG A 536 6.25 -46.48 -8.89
C ARG A 536 6.61 -45.66 -10.12
N SER A 537 5.74 -44.72 -10.50
CA SER A 537 5.98 -43.80 -11.60
C SER A 537 6.41 -42.43 -11.09
N GLU A 538 7.67 -42.04 -11.32
CA GLU A 538 8.19 -40.71 -10.96
C GLU A 538 7.36 -39.58 -11.59
N THR A 539 6.81 -39.81 -12.79
CA THR A 539 5.96 -38.82 -13.48
C THR A 539 4.63 -38.61 -12.76
N VAL A 540 3.97 -39.69 -12.33
CA VAL A 540 2.70 -39.59 -11.58
C VAL A 540 2.93 -38.95 -10.21
N GLU A 541 4.03 -39.29 -9.54
CA GLU A 541 4.42 -38.67 -8.26
C GLU A 541 4.69 -37.17 -8.42
N ALA A 542 5.35 -36.75 -9.50
CA ALA A 542 5.59 -35.34 -9.78
C ALA A 542 4.28 -34.55 -10.01
N ILE A 543 3.32 -35.12 -10.74
CA ILE A 543 1.98 -34.53 -10.92
C ILE A 543 1.29 -34.37 -9.56
N SER A 544 1.28 -35.44 -8.77
CA SER A 544 0.70 -35.48 -7.43
C SER A 544 1.32 -34.48 -6.44
N ALA A 545 2.61 -34.17 -6.58
CA ALA A 545 3.31 -33.21 -5.73
C ALA A 545 3.06 -31.74 -6.11
N SER A 546 2.61 -31.47 -7.35
CA SER A 546 2.45 -30.10 -7.86
C SER A 546 1.32 -29.32 -7.18
N ALA A 547 0.24 -29.99 -6.77
CA ALA A 547 -0.94 -29.40 -6.14
C ALA A 547 -1.43 -30.29 -4.97
N PRO A 548 -0.73 -30.29 -3.82
CA PRO A 548 -1.13 -31.12 -2.69
C PRO A 548 -2.49 -30.71 -2.12
N ALA A 549 -3.29 -31.68 -1.71
CA ALA A 549 -4.56 -31.42 -1.05
C ALA A 549 -4.37 -30.77 0.33
N SER A 550 -5.39 -30.05 0.77
CA SER A 550 -5.46 -29.51 2.14
C SER A 550 -5.77 -30.58 3.17
N LEU A 551 -6.55 -31.60 2.79
CA LEU A 551 -6.92 -32.71 3.65
C LEU A 551 -7.31 -33.95 2.83
N TYR A 552 -6.90 -35.12 3.29
CA TYR A 552 -7.34 -36.40 2.76
C TYR A 552 -8.35 -37.09 3.68
N PHE A 553 -9.43 -37.60 3.12
CA PHE A 553 -10.33 -38.52 3.81
C PHE A 553 -10.13 -39.94 3.31
N ILE A 554 -10.04 -40.89 4.24
CA ILE A 554 -10.01 -42.31 3.93
C ILE A 554 -11.14 -43.03 4.69
N PRO A 555 -12.23 -43.41 4.01
CA PRO A 555 -13.30 -44.17 4.65
C PRO A 555 -12.82 -45.56 5.03
N ASP A 556 -13.09 -45.96 6.28
CA ASP A 556 -12.94 -47.33 6.72
C ASP A 556 -13.93 -48.23 5.98
N MET A 557 -13.53 -49.49 5.83
CA MET A 557 -14.20 -50.48 5.02
C MET A 557 -15.05 -51.42 5.86
N ALA A 558 -14.81 -51.48 7.18
CA ALA A 558 -15.43 -52.44 8.09
C ALA A 558 -16.96 -52.39 8.11
N ALA A 559 -17.54 -51.19 7.92
CA ALA A 559 -18.99 -50.98 7.94
C ALA A 559 -19.61 -50.82 6.54
N MET A 560 -18.82 -51.01 5.46
CA MET A 560 -19.26 -50.74 4.08
C MET A 560 -19.30 -52.03 3.24
N PRO A 561 -20.49 -52.47 2.76
CA PRO A 561 -20.60 -53.67 1.95
C PRO A 561 -19.85 -53.50 0.62
N PHE A 562 -19.23 -54.58 0.14
CA PHE A 562 -18.66 -54.60 -1.21
C PHE A 562 -19.77 -54.72 -2.26
N VAL A 563 -19.76 -53.82 -3.24
CA VAL A 563 -20.69 -53.79 -4.36
C VAL A 563 -19.89 -53.89 -5.66
N GLN A 564 -20.11 -54.98 -6.40
CA GLN A 564 -19.55 -55.18 -7.73
C GLN A 564 -20.45 -54.53 -8.77
N ASP A 565 -19.99 -53.47 -9.42
CA ASP A 565 -20.69 -52.71 -10.46
C ASP A 565 -20.24 -53.07 -11.89
N GLY A 566 -19.39 -54.09 -12.03
CA GLY A 566 -18.88 -54.60 -13.31
C GLY A 566 -17.47 -54.13 -13.63
N THR A 567 -16.91 -53.20 -12.85
CA THR A 567 -15.55 -52.66 -13.07
C THR A 567 -14.60 -52.93 -11.89
N ARG A 568 -14.99 -53.69 -10.86
CA ARG A 568 -14.20 -53.88 -9.64
C ARG A 568 -13.28 -55.09 -9.70
N ASP A 569 -12.06 -54.95 -9.21
CA ASP A 569 -11.05 -56.02 -9.22
C ASP A 569 -11.33 -57.11 -8.17
N GLY A 570 -11.94 -56.76 -7.03
CA GLY A 570 -12.48 -57.69 -6.04
C GLY A 570 -12.24 -57.30 -4.58
N GLU A 571 -13.15 -57.73 -3.71
CA GLU A 571 -13.14 -57.42 -2.26
C GLU A 571 -11.82 -57.74 -1.55
N HIS A 572 -11.14 -58.82 -1.95
CA HIS A 572 -9.85 -59.24 -1.38
C HIS A 572 -8.75 -58.16 -1.45
N LEU A 573 -8.83 -57.21 -2.38
CA LEU A 573 -7.84 -56.13 -2.53
C LEU A 573 -8.09 -54.94 -1.60
N ARG A 574 -9.30 -54.81 -1.06
CA ARG A 574 -9.71 -53.65 -0.26
C ARG A 574 -8.76 -53.39 0.90
N LYS A 575 -8.45 -54.45 1.66
CA LYS A 575 -7.53 -54.39 2.81
C LYS A 575 -6.14 -53.89 2.41
N TRP A 576 -5.55 -54.49 1.36
CA TRP A 576 -4.23 -54.10 0.88
C TRP A 576 -4.21 -52.64 0.42
N MET A 577 -5.18 -52.22 -0.39
CA MET A 577 -5.29 -50.83 -0.86
C MET A 577 -5.39 -49.84 0.31
N PHE A 578 -6.24 -50.13 1.31
CA PHE A 578 -6.41 -49.28 2.48
C PHE A 578 -5.11 -49.13 3.27
N GLU A 579 -4.43 -50.24 3.57
CA GLU A 579 -3.14 -50.22 4.26
C GLU A 579 -2.09 -49.45 3.44
N ARG A 580 -2.07 -49.64 2.13
CA ARG A 580 -1.13 -48.96 1.23
C ARG A 580 -1.39 -47.45 1.14
N PHE A 581 -2.65 -47.02 1.09
CA PHE A 581 -3.01 -45.60 1.18
C PHE A 581 -2.51 -44.98 2.50
N LEU A 582 -2.72 -45.65 3.63
CA LEU A 582 -2.25 -45.16 4.93
C LEU A 582 -0.73 -45.06 5.01
N GLU A 583 -0.01 -46.07 4.52
CA GLU A 583 1.44 -46.07 4.43
C GLU A 583 1.92 -44.87 3.60
N ARG A 584 1.41 -44.70 2.38
CA ARG A 584 1.80 -43.63 1.47
C ARG A 584 1.43 -42.23 1.96
N LEU A 585 0.28 -42.06 2.62
CA LEU A 585 -0.12 -40.79 3.22
C LEU A 585 0.85 -40.40 4.36
N ARG A 586 1.28 -41.37 5.18
CA ARG A 586 2.27 -41.15 6.24
C ARG A 586 3.66 -40.87 5.67
N GLU A 587 4.11 -41.66 4.69
CA GLU A 587 5.42 -41.48 4.04
C GLU A 587 5.57 -40.11 3.37
N THR A 588 4.49 -39.59 2.81
CA THR A 588 4.48 -38.29 2.11
C THR A 588 4.02 -37.13 2.99
N GLU A 589 3.83 -37.37 4.29
CA GLU A 589 3.40 -36.39 5.30
C GLU A 589 2.12 -35.62 4.91
N ARG A 590 1.21 -36.28 4.18
CA ARG A 590 -0.05 -35.67 3.76
C ARG A 590 -1.06 -35.69 4.92
N PRO A 591 -1.73 -34.57 5.24
CA PRO A 591 -2.71 -34.55 6.32
C PRO A 591 -3.92 -35.41 5.94
N PHE A 592 -4.31 -36.35 6.80
CA PHE A 592 -5.43 -37.25 6.54
C PHE A 592 -6.25 -37.58 7.78
N ILE A 593 -7.51 -37.93 7.57
CA ILE A 593 -8.44 -38.43 8.60
C ILE A 593 -9.06 -39.75 8.12
N ILE A 594 -9.04 -40.74 9.00
CA ILE A 594 -9.75 -42.02 8.80
C ILE A 594 -11.20 -41.82 9.25
N LEU A 595 -12.16 -42.03 8.35
CA LEU A 595 -13.58 -41.90 8.65
C LEU A 595 -14.16 -43.28 8.99
N VAL A 596 -14.71 -43.45 10.18
CA VAL A 596 -15.17 -44.76 10.68
C VAL A 596 -16.68 -44.77 10.90
N GLY A 597 -17.35 -45.85 10.49
CA GLY A 597 -18.78 -46.06 10.72
C GLY A 597 -19.58 -46.23 9.43
N ASP A 598 -20.90 -46.16 9.55
CA ASP A 598 -21.81 -46.22 8.39
C ASP A 598 -21.77 -44.93 7.54
N TYR A 599 -22.50 -44.91 6.43
CA TYR A 599 -22.57 -43.77 5.51
C TYR A 599 -22.92 -42.42 6.18
N GLU A 600 -23.77 -42.44 7.22
CA GLU A 600 -24.14 -41.21 7.94
C GLU A 600 -23.08 -40.80 8.97
N GLY A 601 -22.43 -41.76 9.61
CA GLY A 601 -21.33 -41.54 10.54
C GLY A 601 -20.11 -40.94 9.86
N ILE A 602 -19.71 -41.48 8.70
CA ILE A 602 -18.57 -40.94 7.93
C ILE A 602 -18.88 -39.55 7.37
N PHE A 603 -20.12 -39.29 6.96
CA PHE A 603 -20.51 -37.99 6.43
C PHE A 603 -20.44 -36.91 7.51
N ARG A 604 -20.97 -37.19 8.72
CA ARG A 604 -20.89 -36.26 9.86
C ARG A 604 -19.45 -35.96 10.26
N GLN A 605 -18.59 -36.98 10.37
CA GLN A 605 -17.16 -36.79 10.64
C GLN A 605 -16.49 -35.94 9.56
N ALA A 606 -16.77 -36.21 8.28
CA ALA A 606 -16.19 -35.44 7.19
C ALA A 606 -16.65 -33.97 7.22
N VAL A 607 -17.91 -33.71 7.54
CA VAL A 607 -18.42 -32.34 7.73
C VAL A 607 -17.67 -31.64 8.86
N ASP A 608 -17.60 -32.26 10.05
CA ASP A 608 -16.93 -31.67 11.22
C ASP A 608 -15.46 -31.30 10.93
N GLU A 609 -14.73 -32.16 10.21
CA GLU A 609 -13.32 -31.88 9.88
C GLU A 609 -13.15 -30.83 8.77
N VAL A 610 -14.07 -30.77 7.81
CA VAL A 610 -14.07 -29.68 6.81
C VAL A 610 -14.40 -28.34 7.47
N ASP A 611 -15.36 -28.29 8.39
CA ASP A 611 -15.68 -27.08 9.14
C ASP A 611 -14.46 -26.58 9.95
N ARG A 612 -13.76 -27.48 10.64
CA ARG A 612 -12.50 -27.13 11.34
C ARG A 612 -11.43 -26.61 10.38
N LEU A 613 -11.30 -27.21 9.20
CA LEU A 613 -10.35 -26.76 8.17
C LEU A 613 -10.70 -25.34 7.69
N LEU A 614 -11.99 -25.06 7.45
CA LEU A 614 -12.47 -23.73 7.05
C LEU A 614 -12.19 -22.68 8.15
N GLU A 615 -12.52 -23.00 9.40
CA GLU A 615 -12.26 -22.13 10.56
C GLU A 615 -10.76 -21.84 10.73
N ALA A 616 -9.91 -22.87 10.67
CA ALA A 616 -8.46 -22.72 10.80
C ALA A 616 -7.84 -21.85 9.69
N ARG A 617 -8.49 -21.78 8.52
CA ARG A 617 -8.08 -20.96 7.38
C ARG A 617 -8.76 -19.60 7.33
N GLY A 618 -9.65 -19.28 8.28
CA GLY A 618 -10.47 -18.07 8.25
C GLY A 618 -11.38 -18.00 7.01
N ALA A 619 -11.63 -19.14 6.38
CA ALA A 619 -12.35 -19.23 5.11
C ALA A 619 -13.85 -19.08 5.34
N LYS A 620 -14.45 -18.07 4.73
CA LYS A 620 -15.91 -17.95 4.61
C LYS A 620 -16.30 -18.31 3.20
N LEU A 621 -16.95 -19.46 3.02
CA LEU A 621 -17.47 -19.87 1.72
C LEU A 621 -18.50 -18.83 1.25
N LEU A 622 -18.42 -18.45 -0.03
CA LEU A 622 -19.38 -17.52 -0.60
C LEU A 622 -20.75 -18.21 -0.78
N PRO A 623 -21.85 -17.54 -0.42
CA PRO A 623 -23.20 -18.13 -0.43
C PRO A 623 -23.84 -18.27 -1.83
N ASP A 624 -23.07 -18.25 -2.92
CA ASP A 624 -23.63 -18.17 -4.28
C ASP A 624 -24.31 -19.49 -4.72
N ASP A 625 -25.56 -19.41 -5.19
CA ASP A 625 -26.44 -20.55 -5.51
C ASP A 625 -26.11 -21.30 -6.82
N ASN A 626 -24.96 -21.04 -7.46
CA ASN A 626 -24.68 -21.46 -8.85
C ASN A 626 -23.49 -22.43 -9.03
N PHE A 627 -22.94 -23.02 -7.98
CA PHE A 627 -21.70 -23.83 -8.08
C PHE A 627 -21.90 -25.33 -8.30
N LEU A 628 -23.14 -25.82 -8.29
CA LEU A 628 -23.43 -27.20 -8.67
C LEU A 628 -23.38 -27.31 -10.21
N PRO A 629 -22.70 -28.31 -10.77
CA PRO A 629 -22.83 -28.59 -12.20
C PRO A 629 -24.32 -28.80 -12.52
N LYS A 630 -24.85 -28.06 -13.49
CA LYS A 630 -26.16 -28.38 -14.07
C LYS A 630 -26.02 -29.78 -14.68
N ASN A 631 -26.70 -30.75 -14.06
CA ASN A 631 -26.70 -32.16 -14.45
C ASN A 631 -26.81 -32.37 -15.97
#